data_AF-A0A351A2P7-F1
#
_entry.id   AF-A0A351A2P7-F1
#
_cell.length_a   1.000
_cell.length_b   1.000
_cell.length_c   1.000
_cell.angle_alpha   90.00
_cell.angle_beta   90.00
_cell.angle_gamma   90.00
#
_symmetry.space_group_name_H-M   'P 1'
#
loop_
_entity.id
_entity.type
_entity.pdbx_description
1 polymer ?
#
loop_
_entity_poly.entity_id
_entity_poly.type
_entity_poly.pdbx_seq_one_letter_code
_entity_poly.pdbx_strand_id
1 'polypeptide(L)' 'LRLILGDQLNAAHSWFRSPRPDVLYVMMEVRSETDYVRHHAQKVLAIFAAMRAFAAALQAAGHRVRYLKIG' A
#
# COMPACT_ATOMS: atom_id res chain seq x y z
N LEU A 1 -3.96 2.19 14.46
CA LEU A 1 -3.08 2.13 13.27
C LEU A 1 -3.37 0.83 12.52
N ARG A 2 -3.39 0.84 11.18
CA ARG A 2 -3.63 -0.34 10.33
C ARG A 2 -2.51 -0.44 9.30
N LEU A 3 -1.73 -1.51 9.33
CA LEU A 3 -0.70 -1.78 8.33
C LEU A 3 -1.36 -2.49 7.13
N ILE A 4 -1.03 -2.06 5.92
CA ILE A 4 -1.46 -2.69 4.67
C ILE A 4 -0.21 -3.12 3.90
N LEU A 5 -0.12 -4.42 3.62
CA LEU A 5 0.95 -5.03 2.85
C LEU A 5 0.65 -5.01 1.33
N GLY A 6 1.67 -5.24 0.51
CA GLY A 6 1.56 -5.18 -0.95
C GLY A 6 0.63 -6.24 -1.58
N ASP A 7 0.34 -7.31 -0.85
CA ASP A 7 -0.59 -8.39 -1.22
C ASP A 7 -2.02 -8.19 -0.68
N GLN A 8 -2.25 -7.17 0.16
CA GLN A 8 -3.54 -6.92 0.83
C GLN A 8 -4.38 -5.82 0.16
N LEU A 9 -4.11 -5.51 -1.11
CA LEU A 9 -4.71 -4.38 -1.84
C LEU A 9 -6.15 -4.66 -2.30
N ASN A 10 -7.05 -4.85 -1.34
CA ASN A 10 -8.47 -5.11 -1.59
C ASN A 10 -9.34 -3.91 -1.21
N ALA A 11 -9.84 -3.17 -2.21
CA ALA A 11 -10.70 -2.01 -2.00
C ALA A 11 -12.06 -2.35 -1.36
N ALA A 12 -12.55 -3.60 -1.51
CA ALA A 12 -13.82 -4.05 -0.94
C ALA A 12 -13.70 -4.45 0.55
N HIS A 13 -12.51 -4.35 1.14
CA HIS A 13 -12.31 -4.73 2.54
C HIS A 13 -13.14 -3.85 3.48
N SER A 14 -13.70 -4.46 4.54
CA SER A 14 -14.60 -3.79 5.50
C SER A 14 -13.99 -2.56 6.15
N TRP A 15 -12.67 -2.50 6.24
CA TRP A 15 -11.92 -1.36 6.76
C TRP A 15 -12.18 -0.06 5.99
N PHE A 16 -12.43 -0.14 4.68
CA PHE A 16 -12.52 1.03 3.81
C PHE A 16 -13.94 1.54 3.57
N ARG A 17 -14.95 0.89 4.17
CA ARG A 17 -16.38 1.25 3.99
C ARG A 17 -16.70 2.68 4.38
N SER A 18 -16.03 3.21 5.41
CA SER A 18 -16.23 4.58 5.88
C SER A 18 -14.93 5.15 6.43
N PRO A 19 -14.63 6.44 6.14
CA PRO A 19 -13.48 7.12 6.72
C PRO A 19 -13.58 7.14 8.24
N ARG A 20 -12.45 6.90 8.91
CA ARG A 20 -12.34 6.93 10.36
C ARG A 20 -11.21 7.87 10.77
N PRO A 21 -11.49 8.97 11.48
CA PRO A 21 -10.46 9.95 11.84
C PRO A 21 -9.46 9.40 12.87
N ASP A 22 -9.82 8.38 13.63
CA ASP A 22 -8.98 7.72 14.64
C ASP A 22 -8.03 6.65 14.04
N VAL A 23 -8.19 6.32 12.75
CA VAL A 23 -7.45 5.26 12.09
C VAL A 23 -6.45 5.84 11.09
N LEU A 24 -5.16 5.57 11.32
CA LEU A 24 -4.10 5.78 10.33
C LEU A 24 -3.78 4.47 9.62
N TYR A 25 -3.93 4.46 8.29
CA TYR A 25 -3.44 3.39 7.43
C TYR A 25 -1.98 3.65 7.05
N VAL A 26 -1.15 2.63 7.14
CA VAL A 26 0.28 2.73 6.83
C VAL A 26 0.62 1.72 5.75
N MET A 27 1.35 2.18 4.74
CA MET A 27 1.90 1.38 3.64
C MET A 27 3.36 1.76 3.45
N MET A 28 4.23 0.78 3.23
CA MET A 28 5.67 1.00 3.15
C MET A 28 6.27 0.15 2.04
N GLU A 29 7.08 0.75 1.18
CA GLU A 29 7.92 0.02 0.22
C GLU A 29 9.15 -0.52 0.97
N VAL A 30 9.32 -1.85 1.03
CA VAL A 30 10.44 -2.50 1.73
C VAL A 30 11.28 -3.32 0.76
N ARG A 31 12.61 -3.16 0.80
CA ARG A 31 13.58 -3.82 -0.10
C ARG A 31 13.86 -5.28 0.24
N SER A 32 13.30 -5.80 1.33
CA SER A 32 13.69 -7.11 1.88
C SER A 32 13.26 -8.31 1.02
N GLU A 33 12.62 -8.11 -0.14
CA GLU A 33 12.22 -9.17 -1.08
C GLU A 33 13.04 -9.22 -2.39
N THR A 34 14.09 -8.39 -2.59
CA THR A 34 14.68 -8.17 -3.93
C THR A 34 15.97 -8.91 -4.30
N ASP A 35 16.50 -9.83 -3.50
CA ASP A 35 17.86 -10.39 -3.75
C ASP A 35 17.98 -11.54 -4.78
N TYR A 36 16.98 -11.81 -5.63
CA TYR A 36 17.05 -13.01 -6.50
C TYR A 36 16.59 -12.84 -7.96
N VAL A 37 17.32 -12.07 -8.77
CA VAL A 37 17.24 -12.06 -10.27
C VAL A 37 16.26 -11.04 -10.90
N ARG A 38 16.66 -10.46 -12.05
CA ARG A 38 15.94 -9.43 -12.87
C ARG A 38 14.43 -9.65 -13.07
N HIS A 39 13.95 -10.89 -13.11
CA HIS A 39 12.52 -11.20 -13.26
C HIS A 39 11.70 -10.77 -12.03
N HIS A 40 12.28 -10.73 -10.84
CA HIS A 40 11.61 -10.25 -9.62
C HIS A 40 11.42 -8.73 -9.59
N ALA A 41 12.25 -7.96 -10.31
CA ALA A 41 12.15 -6.50 -10.32
C ALA A 41 10.83 -6.01 -10.91
N GLN A 42 10.35 -6.62 -12.02
CA GLN A 42 9.05 -6.27 -12.60
C GLN A 42 7.90 -6.53 -11.62
N LYS A 43 7.94 -7.67 -10.91
CA LYS A 43 6.94 -8.00 -9.89
C LYS A 43 6.93 -6.96 -8.76
N VAL A 44 8.12 -6.59 -8.25
CA VAL A 44 8.24 -5.60 -7.18
C VAL A 44 7.78 -4.21 -7.62
N LEU A 45 8.17 -3.78 -8.83
CA LEU A 45 7.70 -2.52 -9.41
C LEU A 45 6.18 -2.51 -9.59
N ALA A 46 5.59 -3.62 -10.03
CA ALA A 46 4.14 -3.76 -10.16
C ALA A 46 3.43 -3.66 -8.80
N ILE A 47 3.96 -4.32 -7.77
CA ILE A 47 3.44 -4.22 -6.40
C ILE A 47 3.54 -2.78 -5.90
N PHE A 48 4.68 -2.11 -6.06
CA PHE A 48 4.83 -0.71 -5.63
C PHE A 48 3.89 0.22 -6.40
N ALA A 49 3.74 0.04 -7.71
CA ALA A 49 2.77 0.81 -8.50
C ALA A 49 1.33 0.61 -7.99
N ALA A 50 0.93 -0.64 -7.72
CA ALA A 50 -0.38 -0.96 -7.17
C ALA A 50 -0.57 -0.36 -5.78
N MET A 51 0.43 -0.47 -4.90
CA MET A 51 0.41 0.11 -3.56
C MET A 51 0.26 1.63 -3.59
N ARG A 52 0.98 2.32 -4.49
CA ARG A 52 0.89 3.78 -4.67
C ARG A 52 -0.50 4.20 -5.14
N ALA A 53 -1.04 3.51 -6.15
CA ALA A 53 -2.38 3.77 -6.67
C ALA A 53 -3.44 3.52 -5.59
N PHE A 54 -3.30 2.45 -4.82
CA PHE A 54 -4.21 2.12 -3.73
C PHE A 54 -4.19 3.17 -2.62
N ALA A 55 -3.00 3.61 -2.20
CA ALA A 55 -2.85 4.67 -1.21
C ALA A 55 -3.50 5.99 -1.66
N ALA A 56 -3.31 6.37 -2.92
CA ALA A 56 -3.93 7.55 -3.51
C ALA A 56 -5.47 7.44 -3.54
N ALA A 57 -6.00 6.27 -3.92
CA ALA A 57 -7.44 6.01 -3.92
C ALA A 57 -8.04 6.11 -2.51
N LEU A 58 -7.37 5.56 -1.49
CA LEU A 58 -7.81 5.66 -0.10
C LEU A 58 -7.77 7.10 0.41
N GLN A 59 -6.75 7.89 0.06
CA GLN A 59 -6.68 9.30 0.42
C GLN A 59 -7.79 10.12 -0.25
N ALA A 60 -8.05 9.89 -1.53
CA ALA A 60 -9.15 10.51 -2.27
C ALA A 60 -10.53 10.16 -1.67
N ALA A 61 -10.68 8.95 -1.13
CA ALA A 61 -11.87 8.52 -0.40
C ALA A 61 -11.95 9.07 1.05
N GLY A 62 -11.01 9.92 1.48
CA GLY A 62 -11.03 10.57 2.80
C GLY A 62 -10.37 9.78 3.94
N HIS A 63 -9.73 8.64 3.65
CA HIS A 63 -9.00 7.88 4.66
C HIS A 63 -7.66 8.54 4.99
N ARG A 64 -7.25 8.47 6.25
CA ARG A 64 -5.92 8.94 6.67
C ARG A 64 -4.87 7.89 6.30
N VAL A 65 -4.04 8.16 5.30
CA VAL A 65 -3.00 7.23 4.82
C VAL A 65 -1.62 7.86 4.94
N ARG A 66 -0.68 7.11 5.52
CA ARG A 66 0.76 7.39 5.52
C ARG A 66 1.47 6.38 4.62
N TYR A 67 2.00 6.86 3.50
CA TYR A 67 2.77 6.07 2.57
C TYR A 67 4.26 6.38 2.71
N LEU A 68 5.09 5.35 2.92
CA LEU A 68 6.54 5.45 3.00
C LEU A 68 7.15 4.84 1.72
N LYS A 69 7.75 5.69 0.89
CA LYS A 69 8.45 5.26 -0.33
C LYS A 69 9.86 4.82 0.01
N ILE A 70 10.39 3.87 -0.75
CA ILE A 70 11.80 3.56 -0.71
C ILE A 70 12.56 4.54 -1.61
N GLY A 71 13.62 5.13 -1.06
CA GLY A 71 14.55 6.01 -1.77
C GLY A 71 15.53 5.23 -2.63
#